data_AF-A0A7X7XV12-F1
#
_entry.id   AF-A0A7X7XV12-F1
#
_cell.length_a   1.000
_cell.length_b   1.000
_cell.length_c   1.000
_cell.angle_alpha   90.00
_cell.angle_beta   90.00
_cell.angle_gamma   90.00
#
_symmetry.space_group_name_H-M   'P 1'
#
loop_
_entity.id
_entity.type
_entity.pdbx_description
1 polymer ?
#
loop_
_entity_poly.entity_id
_entity_poly.type
_entity_poly.pdbx_seq_one_letter_code
_entity_poly.pdbx_strand_id
1 'polypeptide(L)'
;MSYNNRNCKRQCNDMNHSINLNNILTKCSFSLSPKEISMISLIFGILLANNLNLNQQNALGNFITNVGDIILTFASHNELFQSNNNNNSQDNRIHQQIQILKQQIYELEKELNSKN
;
A
#
# COMPACT_ATOMS: atom_id res chain seq x y z
N MET A 1 2.19 24.03 -55.74
CA MET A 1 1.11 23.05 -55.95
C MET A 1 1.24 21.95 -54.91
N SER A 2 0.18 21.79 -54.11
CA SER A 2 -0.03 20.74 -53.11
C SER A 2 -0.21 19.38 -53.79
N TYR A 3 0.15 18.26 -53.13
CA TYR A 3 -0.82 17.21 -52.74
C TYR A 3 -0.21 16.22 -51.74
N ASN A 4 -0.89 16.11 -50.58
CA ASN A 4 -0.81 15.05 -49.58
C ASN A 4 -1.13 13.67 -50.16
N ASN A 5 -0.50 12.60 -49.67
CA ASN A 5 -1.24 11.35 -49.48
C ASN A 5 -0.82 10.61 -48.20
N ARG A 6 -1.83 10.40 -47.35
CA ARG A 6 -1.79 9.72 -46.05
C ARG A 6 -1.82 8.22 -46.30
N ASN A 7 -0.94 7.46 -45.64
CA ASN A 7 -1.19 6.04 -45.35
C ASN A 7 -0.76 5.74 -43.92
N CYS A 8 -1.61 6.15 -42.98
CA CYS A 8 -1.61 5.62 -41.63
C CYS A 8 -2.11 4.17 -41.72
N LYS A 9 -1.20 3.19 -41.58
CA LYS A 9 -1.55 1.77 -41.50
C LYS A 9 -2.40 1.56 -40.24
N ARG A 10 -3.70 1.37 -40.44
CA ARG A 10 -4.61 0.85 -39.43
C ARG A 10 -4.20 -0.58 -39.10
N GLN A 11 -3.73 -0.79 -37.87
CA GLN A 11 -3.65 -2.11 -37.26
C GLN A 11 -4.76 -2.15 -36.21
N CYS A 12 -5.97 -2.47 -36.64
CA CYS A 12 -7.06 -2.85 -35.76
C CYS A 12 -6.93 -4.36 -35.54
N ASN A 13 -6.08 -4.78 -34.60
CA ASN A 13 -6.06 -6.16 -34.13
C ASN A 13 -6.53 -6.19 -32.68
N ASP A 14 -7.70 -6.79 -32.51
CA ASP A 14 -8.20 -7.47 -31.32
C ASP A 14 -7.76 -6.94 -29.96
N MET A 15 -8.57 -6.06 -29.38
CA MET A 15 -8.63 -5.90 -27.93
C MET A 15 -9.79 -6.74 -27.39
N ASN A 16 -9.56 -8.04 -27.23
CA ASN A 16 -10.10 -8.74 -26.06
C ASN A 16 -9.34 -8.20 -24.83
N HIS A 17 -9.60 -6.95 -24.47
CA HIS A 17 -9.02 -6.33 -23.29
C HIS A 17 -9.83 -6.81 -22.10
N SER A 18 -9.49 -8.00 -21.59
CA SER A 18 -9.76 -8.32 -20.20
C SER A 18 -9.16 -7.19 -19.36
N ILE A 19 -10.03 -6.30 -18.87
CA ILE A 19 -9.65 -5.17 -18.04
C ILE A 19 -9.06 -5.76 -16.76
N ASN A 20 -7.74 -5.89 -16.73
CA ASN A 20 -7.03 -6.22 -15.52
C ASN A 20 -7.12 -4.98 -14.62
N LEU A 21 -8.15 -4.94 -13.78
CA LEU A 21 -8.46 -3.83 -12.89
C LEU A 21 -7.26 -3.46 -12.01
N ASN A 22 -6.44 -4.46 -11.63
CA ASN A 22 -5.22 -4.25 -10.86
C ASN A 22 -4.19 -3.42 -11.63
N ASN A 23 -4.07 -3.61 -12.95
CA ASN A 23 -3.15 -2.84 -13.79
C ASN A 23 -3.61 -1.39 -14.03
N ILE A 24 -4.92 -1.12 -13.91
CA ILE A 24 -5.46 0.24 -14.03
C ILE A 24 -5.33 0.96 -12.70
N LEU A 25 -5.69 0.30 -11.59
CA LEU A 25 -5.60 0.88 -10.26
C LEU A 25 -4.15 1.25 -9.91
N THR A 26 -3.19 0.39 -10.27
CA THR A 26 -1.75 0.67 -10.09
C THR A 26 -1.29 1.82 -10.98
N LYS A 27 -1.65 1.85 -12.27
CA LYS A 27 -1.26 2.94 -13.17
C LYS A 27 -1.82 4.29 -12.74
N CYS A 28 -3.10 4.36 -12.38
CA CYS A 28 -3.76 5.61 -12.00
C CYS A 28 -3.33 6.10 -10.61
N SER A 29 -3.16 5.20 -9.64
CA SER A 29 -2.81 5.59 -8.26
C SER A 29 -1.36 6.09 -8.14
N PHE A 30 -0.45 5.59 -8.98
CA PHE A 30 0.96 6.02 -8.98
C PHE A 30 1.29 7.05 -10.07
N SER A 31 0.34 7.44 -10.93
CA SER A 31 0.55 8.49 -11.94
C SER A 31 0.36 9.91 -11.44
N LEU A 32 -0.28 10.08 -10.27
CA LEU A 32 -0.54 11.39 -9.69
C LEU A 32 0.68 11.90 -8.90
N SER A 33 0.90 13.20 -8.94
CA SER A 33 1.95 13.83 -8.14
C SER A 33 1.62 13.74 -6.64
N PRO A 34 2.62 13.81 -5.75
CA PRO A 34 2.39 13.79 -4.29
C PRO A 34 1.39 14.86 -3.82
N LYS A 35 1.39 16.03 -4.48
CA LYS A 35 0.46 17.13 -4.19
C LYS A 35 -0.99 16.76 -4.50
N GLU A 36 -1.23 16.14 -5.65
CA GLU A 36 -2.58 15.76 -6.09
C GLU A 36 -3.16 14.65 -5.20
N ILE A 37 -2.34 13.64 -4.86
CA ILE A 37 -2.75 12.56 -3.95
C ILE A 37 -3.07 13.13 -2.56
N SER A 38 -2.26 14.08 -2.06
CA SER A 38 -2.50 14.72 -0.76
C SER A 38 -3.80 15.52 -0.73
N MET A 39 -4.14 16.23 -1.82
CA MET A 39 -5.41 16.95 -1.94
C MET A 39 -6.60 16.01 -1.94
N ILE A 40 -6.53 14.90 -2.68
CA ILE A 40 -7.59 13.88 -2.70
C ILE A 40 -7.74 13.25 -1.31
N SER A 41 -6.63 12.93 -0.63
CA SER A 41 -6.63 12.38 0.72
C SER A 41 -7.30 13.33 1.74
N LEU A 42 -7.04 14.64 1.65
CA LEU A 42 -7.70 15.64 2.48
C LEU A 42 -9.22 15.65 2.27
N ILE A 43 -9.67 15.73 1.01
CA ILE A 43 -11.10 15.74 0.68
C ILE A 43 -11.76 14.45 1.16
N PHE A 44 -11.12 13.31 0.93
CA PHE A 44 -11.62 12.01 1.34
C PHE A 44 -11.70 11.87 2.87
N GLY A 45 -10.69 12.35 3.60
CA GLY A 45 -10.68 12.37 5.05
C GLY A 45 -11.82 13.21 5.64
N ILE A 46 -12.07 14.40 5.07
CA ILE A 46 -13.21 15.25 5.47
C ILE A 46 -14.54 14.54 5.19
N LEU A 47 -14.70 13.92 4.03
CA LEU A 47 -15.93 13.19 3.67
C LEU A 47 -16.18 11.98 4.58
N LEU A 48 -15.14 11.23 4.93
CA LEU A 48 -15.23 10.07 5.83
C LEU A 48 -15.54 10.48 7.27
N ALA A 49 -15.00 11.60 7.74
CA ALA A 49 -15.26 12.12 9.08
C ALA A 49 -16.64 12.78 9.20
N ASN A 50 -17.24 13.18 8.07
CA ASN A 50 -18.51 13.89 8.05
C ASN A 50 -19.64 13.01 8.63
N ASN A 51 -20.50 13.61 9.44
CA ASN A 51 -21.60 12.95 10.16
C ASN A 51 -21.19 11.92 11.24
N LEU A 52 -19.91 11.78 11.56
CA LEU A 52 -19.44 11.00 12.70
C LEU A 52 -19.30 11.88 13.95
N ASN A 53 -19.60 11.35 15.12
CA ASN A 53 -19.27 12.02 16.38
C ASN A 53 -17.77 11.89 16.71
N LEU A 54 -17.29 12.66 17.70
CA LEU A 54 -15.87 12.71 18.07
C LEU A 54 -15.26 11.33 18.36
N ASN A 55 -15.98 10.46 19.07
CA ASN A 55 -15.49 9.13 19.42
C ASN A 55 -15.36 8.24 18.17
N GLN A 56 -16.32 8.33 17.25
CA GLN A 56 -16.30 7.59 15.99
C GLN A 56 -15.20 8.09 15.06
N GLN A 57 -14.98 9.41 14.98
CA GLN A 57 -13.87 9.99 14.22
C GLN A 57 -12.52 9.51 14.75
N ASN A 58 -12.33 9.51 16.07
CA ASN A 58 -11.10 9.03 16.70
C ASN A 58 -10.88 7.53 16.45
N ALA A 59 -11.92 6.71 16.60
CA ALA A 59 -11.83 5.28 16.33
C ALA A 59 -11.50 4.99 14.86
N LEU A 60 -12.16 5.68 13.92
CA LEU A 60 -11.91 5.53 12.48
C LEU A 60 -10.51 6.03 12.09
N GLY A 61 -10.08 7.17 12.61
CA GLY A 61 -8.75 7.73 12.38
C GLY A 61 -7.65 6.80 12.88
N ASN A 62 -7.80 6.27 14.09
CA ASN A 62 -6.88 5.27 14.65
C ASN A 62 -6.83 3.99 13.81
N PHE A 63 -7.99 3.52 13.34
CA PHE A 63 -8.05 2.35 12.46
C PHE A 63 -7.31 2.59 11.13
N ILE A 64 -7.58 3.71 10.43
CA ILE A 64 -6.92 4.04 9.16
C ILE A 64 -5.41 4.23 9.35
N THR A 65 -5.00 4.92 10.42
CA THR A 65 -3.59 5.11 10.76
C THR A 65 -2.88 3.77 10.95
N ASN A 66 -3.46 2.88 11.76
CA ASN A 66 -2.90 1.55 12.00
C ASN A 66 -2.79 0.70 10.72
N VAL A 67 -3.78 0.77 9.83
CA VAL A 67 -3.69 0.11 8.51
C VAL A 67 -2.51 0.67 7.69
N GLY A 68 -2.33 1.99 7.68
CA GLY A 68 -1.20 2.65 7.03
C GLY A 68 0.14 2.20 7.59
N ASP A 69 0.29 2.19 8.90
CA ASP A 69 1.51 1.77 9.59
C ASP A 69 1.85 0.29 9.32
N ILE A 70 0.84 -0.59 9.29
CA ILE A 70 1.02 -2.01 8.93
C ILE A 70 1.50 -2.16 7.48
N ILE A 71 0.91 -1.41 6.53
CA ILE A 71 1.33 -1.44 5.12
C ILE A 71 2.79 -0.96 4.98
N LEU A 72 3.14 0.15 5.64
CA LEU A 72 4.51 0.67 5.65
C LEU A 72 5.50 -0.32 6.28
N THR A 73 5.10 -0.96 7.37
CA THR A 73 5.88 -2.02 8.02
C THR A 73 6.11 -3.18 7.04
N PHE A 74 5.07 -3.65 6.36
CA PHE A 74 5.20 -4.73 5.38
C PHE A 74 6.09 -4.36 4.19
N ALA A 75 5.96 -3.14 3.66
CA ALA A 75 6.81 -2.62 2.58
C ALA A 75 8.28 -2.55 3.01
N SER A 76 8.57 -2.02 4.20
CA SER A 76 9.93 -1.96 4.78
C SER A 76 10.56 -3.35 4.91
N HIS A 77 9.79 -4.34 5.38
CA HIS A 77 10.28 -5.72 5.41
C HIS A 77 10.55 -6.28 4.01
N ASN A 78 9.68 -6.02 3.03
CA ASN A 78 9.89 -6.49 1.65
C ASN A 78 11.08 -5.83 0.96
N GLU A 79 11.31 -4.53 1.17
CA GLU A 79 12.49 -3.82 0.67
C GLU A 79 13.76 -4.38 1.31
N LEU A 80 13.73 -4.65 2.62
CA LEU A 80 14.81 -5.31 3.33
C LEU A 80 15.11 -6.69 2.70
N PHE A 81 14.11 -7.56 2.51
CA PHE A 81 14.28 -8.86 1.85
C PHE A 81 14.82 -8.75 0.42
N GLN A 82 14.35 -7.78 -0.37
CA GLN A 82 14.85 -7.55 -1.73
C GLN A 82 16.29 -7.01 -1.74
N SER A 83 16.66 -6.18 -0.77
CA SER A 83 18.03 -5.69 -0.56
C SER A 83 18.97 -6.81 -0.07
N ASN A 84 18.46 -7.77 0.71
CA ASN A 84 19.24 -8.88 1.28
C ASN A 84 19.62 -9.98 0.29
N ASN A 85 18.87 -10.18 -0.80
CA ASN A 85 19.26 -11.09 -1.88
C ASN A 85 20.59 -10.69 -2.56
N ASN A 86 21.10 -9.48 -2.28
CA ASN A 86 22.39 -9.01 -2.75
C ASN A 86 23.55 -9.23 -1.76
N ASN A 87 23.34 -9.67 -0.51
CA ASN A 87 24.41 -9.87 0.49
C ASN A 87 24.11 -11.02 1.48
N ASN A 88 24.72 -12.20 1.26
CA ASN A 88 24.55 -13.48 1.98
C ASN A 88 24.88 -13.51 3.50
N SER A 89 25.09 -12.37 4.17
CA SER A 89 25.53 -12.33 5.58
C SER A 89 24.44 -11.88 6.56
N GLN A 90 23.28 -11.45 6.07
CA GLN A 90 22.29 -10.73 6.89
C GLN A 90 21.01 -11.52 7.24
N ASP A 91 20.77 -12.69 6.63
CA ASP A 91 19.60 -13.54 6.91
C ASP A 91 19.46 -13.91 8.40
N ASN A 92 20.59 -14.09 9.10
CA ASN A 92 20.60 -14.42 10.52
C ASN A 92 20.02 -13.31 11.41
N ARG A 93 20.18 -12.02 11.06
CA ARG A 93 19.74 -10.90 11.90
C ARG A 93 18.23 -10.68 11.84
N ILE A 94 17.61 -11.05 10.72
CA ILE A 94 16.16 -10.93 10.52
C ILE A 94 15.44 -12.09 11.17
N HIS A 95 15.97 -13.31 11.02
CA HIS A 95 15.50 -14.45 11.79
C HIS A 95 15.55 -14.15 13.29
N GLN A 96 16.64 -13.54 13.79
CA GLN A 96 16.73 -13.12 15.18
C GLN A 96 15.66 -12.09 15.58
N GLN A 97 15.43 -11.05 14.78
CA GLN A 97 14.40 -10.04 15.08
C GLN A 97 12.98 -10.62 15.06
N ILE A 98 12.68 -11.51 14.12
CA ILE A 98 11.39 -12.22 14.06
C ILE A 98 11.19 -13.11 15.29
N GLN A 99 12.24 -13.79 15.76
CA GLN A 99 12.16 -14.60 16.97
C GLN A 99 11.90 -13.74 18.21
N ILE A 100 12.53 -12.57 18.30
CA ILE A 100 12.31 -11.62 19.40
C ILE A 100 10.87 -11.09 19.38
N LEU A 101 10.34 -10.71 18.22
CA LEU A 101 8.95 -10.24 18.09
C LEU A 101 7.94 -11.32 18.47
N LYS A 102 8.17 -12.57 18.05
CA LYS A 102 7.34 -13.71 18.45
C LYS A 102 7.34 -13.92 19.96
N GLN A 103 8.53 -13.81 20.58
CA GLN A 103 8.67 -13.94 22.03
C GLN A 103 7.92 -12.84 22.77
N GLN A 104 7.99 -11.59 22.29
CA GLN A 104 7.29 -10.46 22.89
C GLN A 104 5.76 -10.61 22.80
N ILE A 105 5.24 -11.07 21.66
CA ILE A 105 3.80 -11.33 21.51
C ILE A 105 3.34 -12.43 22.47
N TYR A 106 4.12 -13.51 22.58
CA TYR A 106 3.81 -14.61 23.49
C TYR A 106 3.75 -14.16 24.97
N GLU A 107 4.67 -13.28 25.39
CA GLU A 107 4.67 -12.75 26.75
C GLU A 107 3.45 -11.86 27.03
N LEU A 108 3.07 -11.02 26.06
CA LEU A 108 1.86 -10.19 26.15
C LEU A 108 0.60 -11.06 26.23
N GLU A 109 0.50 -12.13 25.44
CA GLU A 109 -0.61 -13.09 25.50
C GLU A 109 -0.71 -13.77 26.86
N LYS A 110 0.43 -14.16 27.43
CA LYS A 110 0.49 -14.78 28.76
C LYS A 110 0.05 -13.81 29.85
N GLU A 111 0.50 -12.56 29.80
CA GLU A 111 0.09 -11.54 30.78
C GLU A 111 -1.42 -11.30 30.72
N LEU A 112 -1.98 -11.17 29.51
CA LEU A 112 -3.43 -11.01 29.29
C LEU A 112 -4.23 -12.21 29.83
N ASN A 113 -3.76 -13.44 29.60
CA ASN A 113 -4.44 -14.64 30.08
C ASN A 113 -4.27 -14.89 31.59
N SER A 114 -3.26 -14.28 32.23
CA SER A 114 -3.03 -14.37 33.69
C SER A 114 -3.82 -13.34 34.50
N LYS A 115 -4.43 -12.35 33.83
CA LYS A 115 -5.27 -11.29 34.43
C LYS A 115 -6.77 -11.59 34.38
N ASN A 116 -7.16 -12.77 33.88
CA ASN A 116 -8.49 -13.38 34.02
C ASN A 116 -8.46 -14.52 35.04
#